data_AF-A0A846BYR6-F1
#
_entry.id   AF-A0A846BYR6-F1
#
_cell.length_a   1.000
_cell.length_b   1.000
_cell.length_c   1.000
_cell.angle_alpha   90.00
_cell.angle_beta   90.00
_cell.angle_gamma   90.00
#
_symmetry.space_group_name_H-M   'P 1'
#
loop_
_entity.id
_entity.type
_entity.pdbx_description
1 polymer ?
#
loop_
_entity_poly.entity_id
_entity_poly.type
_entity_poly.pdbx_seq_one_letter_code
_entity_poly.pdbx_strand_id
1 'polypeptide(L)'
;MILAILFVAELLRSEKINYALFFDGVDDYIQVANTNVVNQIGSGDFTFSVLVYALESEQVRHPQILSNRTTNGAGFLFGFHGRWRGSENKIPYVQLDNINWIEYPNQPNLLNNQWHHFVARKQGDTLTYFEDGKLVASLTTSRIGNYNLASEQPLLIGWDLVNQSQTHFKGKIDELSIWNRALTDAEIDSKMLYSLQGNEPGLIGYWPFDEGSGNLIRDKSGNGNHGTIYGGAVWTTGWVSEI
;
A
#
# COMPACT_ATOMS: atom_id res chain seq x y z
N MET A 1 3.61 43.67 36.91
CA MET A 1 2.62 42.57 36.76
C MET A 1 2.18 42.54 35.29
N ILE A 2 3.11 42.12 34.43
CA ILE A 2 2.97 42.04 32.98
C ILE A 2 3.46 40.64 32.63
N LEU A 3 2.61 39.63 32.75
CA LEU A 3 2.88 38.28 32.22
C LEU A 3 1.63 37.39 32.36
N ALA A 4 0.51 37.80 31.76
CA ALA A 4 -0.69 36.94 31.73
C ALA A 4 -1.53 37.11 30.47
N ILE A 5 -0.97 37.66 29.39
CA ILE A 5 -1.67 37.83 28.09
C ILE A 5 -0.75 37.42 26.93
N LEU A 6 0.06 36.38 27.14
CA LEU A 6 0.84 35.74 26.08
C LEU A 6 0.84 34.21 26.24
N PHE A 7 -0.32 33.65 26.62
CA PHE A 7 -0.51 32.20 26.72
C PHE A 7 -1.91 31.75 26.26
N VAL A 8 -2.51 32.50 25.33
CA VAL A 8 -3.76 32.12 24.65
C VAL A 8 -3.66 32.44 23.17
N ALA A 9 -2.48 32.19 22.59
CA ALA A 9 -2.25 32.26 21.15
C ALA A 9 -1.53 31.01 20.60
N GLU A 10 -1.48 29.91 21.38
CA GLU A 10 -1.50 28.57 20.79
C GLU A 10 -2.94 28.31 20.33
N LEU A 11 -3.23 28.99 19.22
CA LEU A 11 -4.43 28.88 18.43
C LEU A 11 -4.65 27.40 18.13
N LEU A 12 -5.81 26.88 18.54
CA LEU A 12 -6.41 25.61 18.13
C LEU A 12 -6.10 25.31 16.65
N ARG A 13 -4.99 24.63 16.36
CA ARG A 13 -5.00 23.71 15.23
C ARG A 13 -5.88 22.58 15.73
N SER A 14 -7.06 22.42 15.16
CA SER A 14 -7.73 21.13 15.24
C SER A 14 -6.66 20.12 14.82
N GLU A 15 -6.20 19.25 15.71
CA GLU A 15 -5.44 18.10 15.28
C GLU A 15 -6.28 17.47 14.19
N LYS A 16 -5.75 17.48 12.96
CA LYS A 16 -6.41 16.79 11.85
C LYS A 16 -6.54 15.35 12.34
N ILE A 17 -7.77 14.91 12.57
CA ILE A 17 -8.02 13.52 12.89
C ILE A 17 -7.65 12.77 11.62
N ASN A 18 -6.52 12.05 11.66
CA ASN A 18 -6.15 11.15 10.59
C ASN A 18 -6.99 9.89 10.73
N TYR A 19 -7.55 9.47 9.61
CA TYR A 19 -8.31 8.24 9.53
C TYR A 19 -7.50 7.18 8.78
N ALA A 20 -7.90 5.93 8.98
CA ALA A 20 -7.49 4.82 8.15
C ALA A 20 -8.73 3.96 7.90
N LEU A 21 -8.62 3.00 6.98
CA LEU A 21 -9.68 2.02 6.77
C LEU A 21 -9.27 0.68 7.35
N PHE A 22 -10.14 0.11 8.19
CA PHE A 22 -9.99 -1.23 8.74
C PHE A 22 -10.73 -2.25 7.88
N PHE A 23 -10.01 -3.30 7.50
CA PHE A 23 -10.46 -4.46 6.76
C PHE A 23 -10.54 -5.65 7.73
N ASP A 24 -11.63 -6.40 7.70
CA ASP A 24 -11.91 -7.48 8.65
C ASP A 24 -11.36 -8.85 8.27
N GLY A 25 -10.84 -9.00 7.04
CA GLY A 25 -10.30 -10.24 6.51
C GLY A 25 -11.33 -11.24 6.00
N VAL A 26 -12.60 -10.83 5.84
CA VAL A 26 -13.70 -11.69 5.41
C VAL A 26 -14.15 -11.36 3.99
N ASP A 27 -14.62 -10.14 3.76
CA ASP A 27 -15.16 -9.68 2.47
C ASP A 27 -14.87 -8.20 2.15
N ASP A 28 -14.09 -7.53 3.00
CA ASP A 28 -13.71 -6.13 2.85
C ASP A 28 -12.71 -5.91 1.71
N TYR A 29 -13.04 -4.99 0.80
CA TYR A 29 -12.12 -4.51 -0.23
C TYR A 29 -12.53 -3.13 -0.76
N ILE A 30 -11.61 -2.49 -1.46
CA ILE A 30 -11.91 -1.31 -2.27
C ILE A 30 -11.69 -1.67 -3.73
N GLN A 31 -12.64 -1.26 -4.57
CA GLN A 31 -12.48 -1.29 -6.01
C GLN A 31 -12.25 0.12 -6.54
N VAL A 32 -11.10 0.34 -7.14
CA VAL A 32 -10.87 1.51 -7.99
C VAL A 32 -11.31 1.13 -9.39
N ALA A 33 -12.28 1.87 -9.93
CA ALA A 33 -12.82 1.58 -11.25
C ALA A 33 -11.69 1.54 -12.30
N ASN A 34 -11.85 0.70 -13.33
CA ASN A 34 -10.83 0.51 -14.35
C ASN A 34 -10.70 1.78 -15.23
N THR A 35 -9.98 2.78 -14.73
CA THR A 35 -9.61 4.02 -15.41
C THR A 35 -8.09 4.08 -15.59
N ASN A 36 -7.54 3.00 -16.15
CA ASN A 36 -6.32 2.91 -16.97
C ASN A 36 -4.95 3.39 -16.45
N VAL A 37 -4.78 4.29 -15.47
CA VAL A 37 -3.43 4.86 -15.23
C VAL A 37 -2.45 3.87 -14.61
N VAL A 38 -2.87 3.06 -13.62
CA VAL A 38 -2.01 2.00 -13.03
C VAL A 38 -1.73 0.89 -14.05
N ASN A 39 -2.71 0.57 -14.89
CA ASN A 39 -2.56 -0.41 -15.98
C ASN A 39 -1.70 0.11 -17.15
N GLN A 40 -1.38 1.41 -17.18
CA GLN A 40 -0.53 2.03 -18.20
C GLN A 40 0.96 2.08 -17.84
N ILE A 41 1.37 1.70 -16.61
CA ILE A 41 2.79 1.60 -16.25
C ILE A 41 3.53 0.68 -17.23
N GLY A 42 2.87 -0.36 -17.73
CA GLY A 42 3.48 -1.29 -18.66
C GLY A 42 4.62 -2.05 -17.99
N SER A 43 5.77 -2.10 -18.67
CA SER A 43 7.03 -2.61 -18.13
C SER A 43 7.96 -1.53 -17.57
N GLY A 44 7.44 -0.31 -17.40
CA GLY A 44 8.17 0.82 -16.83
C GLY A 44 8.62 0.57 -15.40
N ASP A 45 9.35 1.54 -14.85
CA ASP A 45 9.68 1.55 -13.43
C ASP A 45 8.46 1.96 -12.61
N PHE A 46 8.38 1.49 -11.37
CA PHE A 46 7.27 1.80 -10.50
C PHE A 46 7.65 1.78 -9.03
N THR A 47 6.81 2.41 -8.22
CA THR A 47 6.84 2.27 -6.78
C THR A 47 5.42 2.11 -6.23
N PHE A 48 5.20 1.10 -5.40
CA PHE A 48 4.02 0.98 -4.54
C PHE A 48 4.45 1.33 -3.12
N SER A 49 3.67 2.15 -2.42
CA SER A 49 3.97 2.61 -1.05
C SER A 49 2.68 2.60 -0.24
N VAL A 50 2.73 2.12 1.00
CA VAL A 50 1.54 1.98 1.85
C VAL A 50 1.88 1.90 3.32
N LEU A 51 1.07 2.51 4.18
CA LEU A 51 1.09 2.26 5.62
C LEU A 51 0.10 1.15 5.97
N VAL A 52 0.56 0.19 6.77
CA VAL A 52 -0.24 -0.97 7.17
C VAL A 52 -0.10 -1.23 8.66
N TYR A 53 -1.22 -1.51 9.32
CA TYR A 53 -1.26 -2.07 10.66
C TYR A 53 -1.93 -3.45 10.59
N ALA A 54 -1.19 -4.52 10.81
CA ALA A 54 -1.73 -5.88 10.69
C ALA A 54 -1.19 -6.82 11.77
N LEU A 55 -2.02 -7.81 12.11
CA LEU A 55 -1.69 -8.93 13.00
C LEU A 55 -1.35 -10.15 12.16
N GLU A 56 -0.21 -10.80 12.40
CA GLU A 56 0.15 -12.00 11.67
C GLU A 56 -0.88 -13.12 11.87
N SER A 57 -1.26 -13.40 13.12
CA SER A 57 -2.16 -14.50 13.49
C SER A 57 -3.56 -14.35 12.89
N GLU A 58 -3.95 -13.15 12.51
CA GLU A 58 -5.29 -12.88 12.01
C GLU A 58 -5.37 -12.77 10.48
N GLN A 59 -4.24 -12.73 9.76
CA GLN A 59 -4.34 -12.92 8.31
C GLN A 59 -4.62 -14.38 7.99
N VAL A 60 -5.31 -14.61 6.88
CA VAL A 60 -5.48 -15.95 6.33
C VAL A 60 -4.22 -16.35 5.54
N ARG A 61 -4.36 -16.73 4.28
CA ARG A 61 -3.30 -17.39 3.51
C ARG A 61 -2.37 -16.38 2.86
N HIS A 62 -2.89 -15.61 1.91
CA HIS A 62 -2.13 -14.62 1.16
C HIS A 62 -2.90 -13.30 1.20
N PRO A 63 -2.89 -12.57 2.33
CA PRO A 63 -3.59 -11.28 2.40
C PRO A 63 -3.01 -10.30 1.38
N GLN A 64 -3.88 -9.60 0.66
CA GLN A 64 -3.49 -8.70 -0.44
C GLN A 64 -3.68 -7.26 -0.04
N ILE A 65 -2.66 -6.45 -0.24
CA ILE A 65 -2.79 -5.00 -0.10
C ILE A 65 -3.29 -4.44 -1.43
N LEU A 66 -2.65 -4.79 -2.54
CA LEU A 66 -3.03 -4.38 -3.89
C LEU A 66 -3.06 -5.57 -4.85
N SER A 67 -4.04 -5.60 -5.74
CA SER A 67 -4.10 -6.53 -6.86
C SER A 67 -4.78 -5.89 -8.06
N ASN A 68 -4.28 -6.16 -9.26
CA ASN A 68 -5.06 -6.06 -10.49
C ASN A 68 -4.99 -7.37 -11.28
N ARG A 69 -4.71 -8.49 -10.61
CA ARG A 69 -4.38 -9.74 -11.30
C ARG A 69 -5.59 -10.35 -11.98
N THR A 70 -5.38 -10.81 -13.21
CA THR A 70 -6.35 -11.59 -13.99
C THR A 70 -6.25 -13.08 -13.68
N THR A 71 -7.27 -13.86 -14.04
CA THR A 71 -7.26 -15.33 -13.88
C THR A 71 -6.17 -16.04 -14.70
N ASN A 72 -5.62 -15.41 -15.74
CA ASN A 72 -4.52 -15.97 -16.54
C ASN A 72 -3.13 -15.61 -15.97
N GLY A 73 -3.06 -14.75 -14.96
CA GLY A 73 -1.82 -14.34 -14.30
C GLY A 73 -1.29 -12.96 -14.65
N ALA A 74 -1.84 -12.31 -15.68
CA ALA A 74 -1.44 -10.94 -16.03
C ALA A 74 -1.79 -9.96 -14.91
N GLY A 75 -1.02 -8.88 -14.80
CA GLY A 75 -1.09 -7.90 -13.71
C GLY A 75 -0.12 -8.24 -12.58
N PHE A 76 -0.47 -7.79 -11.37
CA PHE A 76 0.35 -7.94 -10.18
C PHE A 76 -0.46 -8.26 -8.93
N LEU A 77 0.25 -8.78 -7.94
CA LEU A 77 -0.15 -8.79 -6.54
C LEU A 77 0.91 -8.04 -5.73
N PHE A 78 0.49 -7.32 -4.71
CA PHE A 78 1.35 -6.77 -3.67
C PHE A 78 0.68 -6.99 -2.32
N GLY A 79 1.34 -7.70 -1.42
CA GLY A 79 0.78 -8.07 -0.13
C GLY A 79 1.71 -8.96 0.64
N PHE A 80 1.16 -9.91 1.39
CA PHE A 80 1.95 -10.85 2.16
C PHE A 80 1.68 -12.29 1.74
N HIS A 81 2.73 -13.07 1.61
CA HIS A 81 2.60 -14.51 1.57
C HIS A 81 2.20 -15.04 2.95
N GLY A 82 1.65 -16.25 2.94
CA GLY A 82 1.49 -17.00 4.18
C GLY A 82 2.84 -17.54 4.63
N ARG A 83 2.84 -18.61 5.40
CA ARG A 83 4.06 -19.38 5.64
C ARG A 83 4.53 -20.00 4.33
N TRP A 84 5.61 -19.48 3.77
CA TRP A 84 6.12 -19.84 2.46
C TRP A 84 7.60 -20.22 2.56
N ARG A 85 8.00 -21.30 1.87
CA ARG A 85 9.39 -21.77 1.75
C ARG A 85 10.18 -21.83 3.05
N GLY A 86 9.55 -22.27 4.13
CA GLY A 86 10.21 -22.46 5.43
C GLY A 86 10.26 -21.22 6.33
N SER A 87 9.68 -20.09 5.91
CA SER A 87 9.47 -18.95 6.81
C SER A 87 8.36 -19.23 7.81
N GLU A 88 8.63 -18.94 9.09
CA GLU A 88 7.63 -18.97 10.16
C GLU A 88 6.72 -17.73 10.11
N ASN A 89 7.23 -16.62 9.57
CA ASN A 89 6.55 -15.34 9.43
C ASN A 89 5.92 -15.18 8.03
N LYS A 90 4.88 -14.35 7.94
CA LYS A 90 4.36 -13.83 6.67
C LYS A 90 5.36 -12.86 6.04
N ILE A 91 5.65 -13.04 4.76
CA ILE A 91 6.69 -12.27 4.04
C ILE A 91 6.02 -11.33 3.03
N PRO A 92 6.40 -10.04 2.97
CA PRO A 92 6.00 -9.15 1.89
C PRO A 92 6.38 -9.71 0.53
N TYR A 93 5.51 -9.61 -0.45
CA TYR A 93 5.82 -10.05 -1.80
C TYR A 93 5.10 -9.21 -2.85
N VAL A 94 5.65 -9.28 -4.04
CA VAL A 94 5.06 -8.83 -5.29
C VAL A 94 5.14 -10.02 -6.21
N GLN A 95 4.00 -10.36 -6.76
CA GLN A 95 3.91 -11.32 -7.85
C GLN A 95 3.69 -10.56 -9.14
N LEU A 96 4.51 -10.87 -10.13
CA LEU A 96 4.35 -10.38 -11.49
C LEU A 96 4.22 -11.62 -12.39
N ASP A 97 3.17 -11.69 -13.22
CA ASP A 97 2.94 -12.79 -14.17
C ASP A 97 3.04 -14.18 -13.52
N ASN A 98 2.27 -14.40 -12.45
CA ASN A 98 2.27 -15.62 -11.62
C ASN A 98 3.61 -15.99 -10.92
N ILE A 99 4.64 -15.15 -10.99
CA ILE A 99 5.94 -15.43 -10.37
C ILE A 99 6.11 -14.58 -9.11
N ASN A 100 6.36 -15.26 -7.99
CA ASN A 100 6.73 -14.62 -6.73
C ASN A 100 8.24 -14.37 -6.72
N TRP A 101 8.66 -13.12 -6.57
CA TRP A 101 10.05 -12.75 -6.82
C TRP A 101 10.96 -12.80 -5.60
N ILE A 102 10.47 -12.59 -4.38
CA ILE A 102 11.35 -12.39 -3.23
C ILE A 102 11.16 -13.49 -2.18
N GLU A 103 12.30 -14.02 -1.75
CA GLU A 103 12.47 -14.98 -0.68
C GLU A 103 13.40 -14.37 0.34
N TYR A 104 12.93 -14.24 1.59
CA TYR A 104 13.79 -13.77 2.67
C TYR A 104 13.41 -14.48 3.98
N PRO A 105 13.94 -15.69 4.22
CA PRO A 105 13.73 -16.36 5.49
C PRO A 105 14.41 -15.54 6.61
N ASN A 106 13.73 -15.44 7.76
CA ASN A 106 14.24 -14.84 9.01
C ASN A 106 14.19 -13.29 9.13
N GLN A 107 13.38 -12.58 8.34
CA GLN A 107 13.01 -11.21 8.75
C GLN A 107 12.22 -11.26 10.08
N PRO A 108 12.27 -10.21 10.91
CA PRO A 108 11.33 -10.10 12.02
C PRO A 108 9.89 -10.18 11.51
N ASN A 109 8.96 -10.55 12.38
CA ASN A 109 7.55 -10.51 12.02
C ASN A 109 7.12 -9.05 11.91
N LEU A 110 6.79 -8.63 10.68
CA LEU A 110 6.40 -7.25 10.37
C LEU A 110 4.90 -7.00 10.56
N LEU A 111 4.15 -8.07 10.88
CA LEU A 111 2.72 -8.00 11.19
C LEU A 111 2.53 -8.13 12.71
N ASN A 112 3.00 -7.12 13.43
CA ASN A 112 3.27 -7.14 14.88
C ASN A 112 2.41 -6.15 15.69
N ASN A 113 1.28 -5.71 15.15
CA ASN A 113 0.37 -4.75 15.82
C ASN A 113 0.99 -3.35 15.94
N GLN A 114 1.83 -3.00 14.98
CA GLN A 114 2.36 -1.65 14.81
C GLN A 114 2.12 -1.19 13.37
N TRP A 115 2.16 0.12 13.17
CA TRP A 115 2.17 0.69 11.83
C TRP A 115 3.54 0.47 11.21
N HIS A 116 3.53 -0.09 10.01
CA HIS A 116 4.71 -0.23 9.18
C HIS A 116 4.47 0.38 7.81
N HIS A 117 5.49 1.02 7.28
CA HIS A 117 5.50 1.52 5.91
C HIS A 117 6.15 0.52 4.98
N PHE A 118 5.38 -0.05 4.07
CA PHE A 118 5.88 -0.98 3.08
C PHE A 118 6.03 -0.30 1.72
N VAL A 119 7.19 -0.48 1.10
CA VAL A 119 7.46 0.01 -0.25
C VAL A 119 7.99 -1.10 -1.13
N ALA A 120 7.40 -1.25 -2.32
CA ALA A 120 7.92 -2.09 -3.38
C ALA A 120 8.37 -1.19 -4.54
N ARG A 121 9.66 -1.22 -4.87
CA ARG A 121 10.25 -0.41 -5.95
C ARG A 121 10.82 -1.30 -7.03
N LYS A 122 10.39 -1.09 -8.29
CA LYS A 122 11.09 -1.61 -9.46
C LYS A 122 11.91 -0.50 -10.12
N GLN A 123 13.18 -0.78 -10.35
CA GLN A 123 14.07 0.04 -11.16
C GLN A 123 14.84 -0.84 -12.15
N GLY A 124 14.54 -0.71 -13.44
CA GLY A 124 15.04 -1.60 -14.49
C GLY A 124 14.76 -3.07 -14.16
N ASP A 125 15.83 -3.86 -14.03
CA ASP A 125 15.79 -5.29 -13.71
C ASP A 125 15.73 -5.60 -12.21
N THR A 126 15.65 -4.59 -11.35
CA THR A 126 15.73 -4.76 -9.90
C THR A 126 14.40 -4.47 -9.23
N LEU A 127 13.93 -5.40 -8.41
CA LEU A 127 12.80 -5.20 -7.48
C LEU A 127 13.34 -5.18 -6.05
N THR A 128 13.00 -4.14 -5.30
CA THR A 128 13.46 -3.92 -3.92
C THR A 128 12.27 -3.68 -3.00
N TYR A 129 12.28 -4.30 -1.81
CA TYR A 129 11.37 -3.97 -0.72
C TYR A 129 12.03 -3.12 0.33
N PHE A 130 11.26 -2.18 0.85
CA PHE A 130 11.58 -1.41 2.03
C PHE A 130 10.48 -1.56 3.06
N GLU A 131 10.91 -1.46 4.31
CA GLU A 131 10.07 -1.35 5.50
C GLU A 131 10.60 -0.19 6.32
N ASP A 132 9.73 0.75 6.69
CA ASP A 132 10.06 1.90 7.53
C ASP A 132 11.32 2.63 7.04
N GLY A 133 11.38 2.87 5.73
CA GLY A 133 12.50 3.53 5.04
C GLY A 133 13.72 2.65 4.76
N LYS A 134 13.80 1.44 5.34
CA LYS A 134 14.99 0.58 5.28
C LYS A 134 14.84 -0.54 4.28
N LEU A 135 15.90 -0.86 3.53
CA LEU A 135 15.93 -1.99 2.62
C LEU A 135 15.78 -3.31 3.38
N VAL A 136 14.78 -4.10 2.98
CA VAL A 136 14.50 -5.44 3.53
C VAL A 136 15.07 -6.53 2.64
N ALA A 137 14.80 -6.43 1.33
CA ALA A 137 15.23 -7.42 0.35
C ALA A 137 15.31 -6.80 -1.04
N SER A 138 16.16 -7.37 -1.89
CA SER A 138 16.30 -6.96 -3.29
C SER A 138 16.61 -8.15 -4.18
N LEU A 139 16.08 -8.14 -5.40
CA LEU A 139 16.38 -9.12 -6.43
C LEU A 139 16.59 -8.42 -7.76
N THR A 140 17.69 -8.76 -8.44
CA THR A 140 17.99 -8.28 -9.80
C THR A 140 17.98 -9.44 -10.78
N THR A 141 17.18 -9.34 -11.84
CA THR A 141 17.16 -10.31 -12.94
C THR A 141 16.51 -9.69 -14.18
N SER A 142 17.03 -10.01 -15.37
CA SER A 142 16.53 -9.52 -16.66
C SER A 142 15.05 -9.86 -16.94
N ARG A 143 14.49 -10.83 -16.21
CA ARG A 143 13.07 -11.13 -16.29
C ARG A 143 12.24 -9.98 -15.71
N ILE A 144 12.68 -9.37 -14.59
CA ILE A 144 11.97 -8.30 -13.90
C ILE A 144 11.75 -7.09 -14.81
N GLY A 145 12.76 -6.67 -15.59
CA GLY A 145 12.66 -5.49 -16.45
C GLY A 145 11.63 -5.60 -17.57
N ASN A 146 11.21 -6.82 -17.91
CA ASN A 146 10.27 -7.07 -19.01
C ASN A 146 8.83 -7.31 -18.55
N TYR A 147 8.54 -7.40 -17.24
CA TYR A 147 7.17 -7.67 -16.79
C TYR A 147 6.24 -6.49 -16.99
N ASN A 148 5.11 -6.78 -17.62
CA ASN A 148 4.06 -5.82 -17.85
C ASN A 148 3.02 -5.88 -16.72
N LEU A 149 2.80 -4.76 -16.03
CA LEU A 149 1.79 -4.64 -14.98
C LEU A 149 0.36 -4.41 -15.51
N ALA A 150 0.22 -4.20 -16.82
CA ALA A 150 -1.06 -3.94 -17.45
C ALA A 150 -2.04 -5.09 -17.21
N SER A 151 -3.27 -4.71 -16.90
CA SER A 151 -4.38 -5.63 -16.68
C SER A 151 -5.68 -5.01 -17.17
N GLU A 152 -6.65 -5.87 -17.51
CA GLU A 152 -8.02 -5.46 -17.80
C GLU A 152 -8.89 -5.46 -16.53
N GLN A 153 -8.37 -5.92 -15.39
CA GLN A 153 -9.06 -5.91 -14.11
C GLN A 153 -8.99 -4.53 -13.44
N PRO A 154 -10.00 -4.18 -12.61
CA PRO A 154 -9.88 -3.03 -11.72
C PRO A 154 -8.71 -3.22 -10.76
N LEU A 155 -8.20 -2.11 -10.23
CA LEU A 155 -7.30 -2.15 -9.09
C LEU A 155 -8.14 -2.41 -7.84
N LEU A 156 -7.76 -3.45 -7.10
CA LEU A 156 -8.36 -3.87 -5.85
C LEU A 156 -7.39 -3.58 -4.71
N ILE A 157 -7.92 -3.04 -3.62
CA ILE A 157 -7.20 -2.81 -2.37
C ILE A 157 -7.81 -3.72 -1.31
N GLY A 158 -6.98 -4.47 -0.59
CA GLY A 158 -7.41 -5.37 0.48
C GLY A 158 -7.82 -6.77 0.01
N TRP A 159 -7.79 -7.07 -1.29
CA TRP A 159 -8.25 -8.35 -1.84
C TRP A 159 -7.70 -8.67 -3.24
N ASP A 160 -7.87 -9.92 -3.68
CA ASP A 160 -7.60 -10.38 -5.04
C ASP A 160 -8.78 -11.19 -5.61
N LEU A 161 -9.23 -10.81 -6.80
CA LEU A 161 -10.38 -11.39 -7.49
C LEU A 161 -10.22 -12.88 -7.84
N VAL A 162 -9.00 -13.35 -8.04
CA VAL A 162 -8.73 -14.71 -8.53
C VAL A 162 -8.84 -15.74 -7.39
N ASN A 163 -8.34 -15.41 -6.21
CA ASN A 163 -8.32 -16.31 -5.04
C ASN A 163 -9.31 -15.88 -3.94
N GLN A 164 -10.58 -15.76 -4.32
CA GLN A 164 -11.62 -14.99 -3.63
C GLN A 164 -11.79 -15.23 -2.12
N SER A 165 -11.64 -16.46 -1.62
CA SER A 165 -12.03 -16.80 -0.24
C SER A 165 -10.92 -16.76 0.80
N GLN A 166 -9.68 -16.42 0.44
CA GLN A 166 -8.54 -16.58 1.36
C GLN A 166 -7.47 -15.47 1.27
N THR A 167 -7.76 -14.41 0.53
CA THR A 167 -6.82 -13.33 0.21
C THR A 167 -7.22 -11.98 0.79
N HIS A 168 -8.36 -11.88 1.48
CA HIS A 168 -8.75 -10.65 2.16
C HIS A 168 -7.69 -10.28 3.20
N PHE A 169 -7.28 -9.02 3.14
CA PHE A 169 -6.41 -8.41 4.13
C PHE A 169 -7.20 -8.14 5.41
N LYS A 170 -6.54 -8.34 6.54
CA LYS A 170 -7.10 -7.96 7.84
C LYS A 170 -6.21 -6.96 8.53
N GLY A 171 -6.76 -5.82 8.93
CA GLY A 171 -5.97 -4.76 9.57
C GLY A 171 -6.32 -3.41 8.99
N LYS A 172 -5.42 -2.44 9.16
CA LYS A 172 -5.63 -1.06 8.71
C LYS A 172 -4.71 -0.73 7.55
N ILE A 173 -5.22 0.01 6.58
CA ILE A 173 -4.45 0.61 5.49
C ILE A 173 -4.59 2.13 5.57
N ASP A 174 -3.47 2.81 5.35
CA ASP A 174 -3.35 4.25 5.32
C ASP A 174 -2.29 4.67 4.26
N GLU A 175 -2.30 5.94 3.84
CA GLU A 175 -1.27 6.56 2.98
C GLU A 175 -0.82 5.72 1.76
N LEU A 176 -1.77 5.11 1.04
CA LEU A 176 -1.48 4.28 -0.13
C LEU A 176 -1.15 5.16 -1.33
N SER A 177 0.01 4.97 -1.94
CA SER A 177 0.40 5.64 -3.18
C SER A 177 1.03 4.70 -4.22
N ILE A 178 0.82 5.05 -5.48
CA ILE A 178 1.36 4.36 -6.65
C ILE A 178 2.05 5.37 -7.56
N TRP A 179 3.25 5.00 -7.99
CA TRP A 179 4.14 5.83 -8.80
C TRP A 179 4.54 5.10 -10.08
N ASN A 180 4.60 5.81 -11.21
CA ASN A 180 5.12 5.29 -12.49
C ASN A 180 6.63 5.53 -12.67
N ARG A 181 7.35 5.61 -11.54
CA ARG A 181 8.80 5.73 -11.49
C ARG A 181 9.34 5.01 -10.25
N ALA A 182 10.64 4.72 -10.29
CA ALA A 182 11.38 4.34 -9.10
C ALA A 182 11.60 5.58 -8.21
N LEU A 183 11.08 5.54 -6.98
CA LEU A 183 11.45 6.52 -5.96
C LEU A 183 12.89 6.29 -5.50
N THR A 184 13.62 7.36 -5.18
CA THR A 184 14.96 7.27 -4.60
C THR A 184 14.90 6.83 -3.14
N ASP A 185 16.01 6.32 -2.60
CA ASP A 185 16.09 5.92 -1.18
C ASP A 185 15.77 7.11 -0.25
N ALA A 186 16.20 8.32 -0.61
CA ALA A 186 15.88 9.53 0.16
C ALA A 186 14.39 9.90 0.14
N GLU A 187 13.72 9.68 -0.99
CA GLU A 187 12.26 9.87 -1.06
C GLU A 187 11.53 8.86 -0.18
N ILE A 188 12.03 7.61 -0.13
CA ILE A 188 11.46 6.51 0.66
C ILE A 188 11.69 6.71 2.17
N ASP A 189 12.87 7.15 2.57
CA ASP A 189 13.24 7.36 3.99
C ASP A 189 12.60 8.64 4.57
N SER A 190 12.23 9.60 3.73
CA SER A 190 11.67 10.88 4.19
C SER A 190 10.19 10.82 4.55
N LYS A 191 9.73 11.79 5.37
CA LYS A 191 8.30 12.05 5.64
C LYS A 191 7.47 12.39 4.37
N MET A 192 8.09 12.49 3.18
CA MET A 192 7.37 12.84 1.95
C MET A 192 6.25 11.86 1.62
N LEU A 193 6.39 10.57 1.95
CA LEU A 193 5.40 9.56 1.57
C LEU A 193 4.11 9.56 2.39
N TYR A 194 4.03 10.40 3.41
CA TYR A 194 2.82 10.60 4.23
C TYR A 194 2.37 12.06 4.28
N SER A 195 2.89 12.89 3.37
CA SER A 195 2.57 14.34 3.29
C SER A 195 2.45 14.81 1.83
N LEU A 196 2.03 13.89 0.96
CA LEU A 196 1.89 14.14 -0.47
C LEU A 196 0.83 15.21 -0.74
N GLN A 197 1.16 16.13 -1.63
CA GLN A 197 0.30 17.20 -2.14
C GLN A 197 -0.58 16.72 -3.29
N GLY A 198 -0.25 15.59 -3.92
CA GLY A 198 -1.01 15.00 -5.01
C GLY A 198 -0.57 15.45 -6.40
N ASN A 199 0.44 16.30 -6.52
CA ASN A 199 0.97 16.80 -7.80
C ASN A 199 2.45 16.43 -8.00
N GLU A 200 2.96 15.48 -7.22
CA GLU A 200 4.32 15.02 -7.31
C GLU A 200 4.58 14.35 -8.68
N PRO A 201 5.74 14.62 -9.31
CA PRO A 201 6.08 13.98 -10.57
C PRO A 201 6.04 12.46 -10.49
N GLY A 202 5.23 11.87 -11.36
CA GLY A 202 5.06 10.42 -11.50
C GLY A 202 4.12 9.77 -10.47
N LEU A 203 3.44 10.56 -9.62
CA LEU A 203 2.36 10.05 -8.79
C LEU A 203 1.12 9.79 -9.65
N ILE A 204 0.62 8.55 -9.64
CA ILE A 204 -0.52 8.15 -10.48
C ILE A 204 -1.76 7.71 -9.69
N GLY A 205 -1.61 7.52 -8.38
CA GLY A 205 -2.70 7.26 -7.46
C GLY A 205 -2.27 7.54 -6.03
N TYR A 206 -3.10 8.23 -5.27
CA TYR A 206 -2.84 8.49 -3.84
C TYR A 206 -4.14 8.49 -3.06
N TRP A 207 -4.29 7.54 -2.14
CA TRP A 207 -5.43 7.39 -1.26
C TRP A 207 -4.95 7.53 0.20
N PRO A 208 -5.20 8.68 0.84
CA PRO A 208 -4.77 8.96 2.21
C PRO A 208 -5.72 8.42 3.27
N PHE A 209 -6.87 7.84 2.89
CA PHE A 209 -7.85 7.28 3.84
C PHE A 209 -8.33 8.26 4.94
N ASP A 210 -8.46 9.53 4.59
CA ASP A 210 -8.81 10.61 5.52
C ASP A 210 -10.29 11.00 5.51
N GLU A 211 -11.16 10.34 4.73
CA GLU A 211 -12.56 10.75 4.59
C GLU A 211 -13.39 10.55 5.87
N GLY A 212 -13.05 9.53 6.66
CA GLY A 212 -13.65 9.25 7.97
C GLY A 212 -15.13 8.82 7.93
N SER A 213 -15.77 8.76 6.76
CA SER A 213 -17.15 8.29 6.58
C SER A 213 -17.49 8.00 5.11
N GLY A 214 -18.56 7.23 4.92
CA GLY A 214 -19.06 6.87 3.58
C GLY A 214 -18.22 5.80 2.88
N ASN A 215 -18.54 5.54 1.61
CA ASN A 215 -17.97 4.44 0.83
C ASN A 215 -17.06 4.91 -0.31
N LEU A 216 -16.73 6.21 -0.40
CA LEU A 216 -15.88 6.78 -1.44
C LEU A 216 -14.50 7.07 -0.86
N ILE A 217 -13.46 6.50 -1.45
CA ILE A 217 -12.06 6.83 -1.17
C ILE A 217 -11.56 7.75 -2.28
N ARG A 218 -11.17 8.98 -1.97
CA ARG A 218 -10.72 9.94 -2.98
C ARG A 218 -9.25 9.71 -3.31
N ASP A 219 -9.00 9.57 -4.59
CA ASP A 219 -7.67 9.74 -5.16
C ASP A 219 -7.29 11.24 -5.17
N LYS A 220 -6.22 11.57 -4.43
CA LYS A 220 -5.65 12.92 -4.35
C LYS A 220 -4.57 13.20 -5.39
N SER A 221 -4.17 12.22 -6.22
CA SER A 221 -3.16 12.43 -7.28
C SER A 221 -3.63 13.29 -8.46
N GLY A 222 -4.90 13.72 -8.46
CA GLY A 222 -5.50 14.46 -9.57
C GLY A 222 -5.91 13.61 -10.77
N ASN A 223 -5.68 12.29 -10.73
CA ASN A 223 -6.01 11.38 -11.83
C ASN A 223 -7.45 10.83 -11.77
N GLY A 224 -8.21 11.14 -10.72
CA GLY A 224 -9.61 10.74 -10.59
C GLY A 224 -9.82 9.26 -10.33
N ASN A 225 -8.78 8.54 -9.88
CA ASN A 225 -8.83 7.10 -9.60
C ASN A 225 -9.53 6.81 -8.26
N HIS A 226 -10.73 7.34 -8.06
CA HIS A 226 -11.46 7.17 -6.80
C HIS A 226 -11.86 5.70 -6.59
N GLY A 227 -11.75 5.24 -5.34
CA GLY A 227 -12.12 3.91 -4.90
C GLY A 227 -13.52 3.86 -4.30
N THR A 228 -14.20 2.72 -4.41
CA THR A 228 -15.45 2.42 -3.70
C THR A 228 -15.25 1.27 -2.72
N ILE A 229 -15.71 1.44 -1.47
CA ILE A 229 -15.63 0.45 -0.39
C ILE A 229 -16.75 -0.59 -0.56
N TYR A 230 -16.39 -1.87 -0.37
CA TYR A 230 -17.27 -3.05 -0.33
C TYR A 230 -16.97 -3.90 0.91
N GLY A 231 -17.85 -4.84 1.24
CA GLY A 231 -17.72 -5.76 2.40
C GLY A 231 -18.17 -5.14 3.74
N GLY A 232 -17.97 -3.84 3.91
CA GLY A 232 -18.34 -3.14 5.15
C GLY A 232 -17.16 -2.59 5.93
N ALA A 233 -15.98 -2.51 5.31
CA ALA A 233 -14.77 -1.92 5.87
C ALA A 233 -15.06 -0.61 6.59
N VAL A 234 -14.51 -0.48 7.80
CA VAL A 234 -14.88 0.59 8.73
C VAL A 234 -13.77 1.62 8.89
N TRP A 235 -14.16 2.88 8.96
CA TRP A 235 -13.25 3.96 9.30
C TRP A 235 -12.75 3.85 10.74
N THR A 236 -11.46 4.04 10.94
CA THR A 236 -10.80 3.95 12.25
C THR A 236 -9.76 5.06 12.39
N THR A 237 -9.17 5.21 13.57
CA THR A 237 -8.03 6.10 13.78
C THR A 237 -6.84 5.63 12.96
N GLY A 238 -6.33 6.53 12.13
CA GLY A 238 -5.22 6.31 11.22
C GLY A 238 -3.86 6.52 11.87
N TRP A 239 -2.84 6.52 11.02
CA TRP A 239 -1.48 6.80 11.43
C TRP A 239 -1.30 8.29 11.75
N VAL A 240 -0.49 8.57 12.76
CA VAL A 240 -0.11 9.93 13.14
C VAL A 240 1.41 9.96 13.11
N SER A 241 1.97 10.83 12.28
CA SER A 241 3.42 11.03 12.27
C SER A 241 3.82 11.60 13.63
N GLU A 242 4.77 10.97 14.31
CA GLU A 242 5.49 11.65 15.40
C GLU A 242 6.16 12.90 14.79
N ILE A 243 5.70 14.08 15.20
CA ILE A 243 6.14 15.38 14.67
C ILE A 243 7.61 15.60 15.05
#